data_AF-A0A316VH93-F1
#
_entry.id   AF-A0A316VH93-F1
#
_cell.length_a   1.000
_cell.length_b   1.000
_cell.length_c   1.000
_cell.angle_alpha   90.00
_cell.angle_beta   90.00
_cell.angle_gamma   90.00
#
_symmetry.space_group_name_H-M   'P 1'
#
loop_
_entity.id
_entity.type
_entity.pdbx_description
1 polymer ?
#
loop_
_entity_poly.entity_id
_entity_poly.type
_entity_poly.pdbx_seq_one_letter_code
_entity_poly.pdbx_strand_id
1 'polypeptide(L)'
;MPEGSSPILESAPVKSAVFESQLGAAPQRRRHRADQIEAAYEIQRNAAIRGAVAYTILGATATTASHHLFPKFKSQTLALKAFIISGFTIFGFVVGADTVLLNHEGRERSEEDLIRGVARRELAKKGILASETEIEKWKERTRERLMLEQSQKDGSA
;
A
#
# COMPACT_ATOMS: atom_id res chain seq x y z
N MET A 1 66.06 -18.90 -36.61
CA MET A 1 64.64 -18.53 -36.72
C MET A 1 64.09 -18.47 -35.30
N PRO A 2 63.93 -17.25 -34.74
CA PRO A 2 63.72 -17.03 -33.30
C PRO A 2 62.25 -17.00 -32.84
N GLU A 3 62.06 -17.43 -31.60
CA GLU A 3 61.19 -16.94 -30.49
C GLU A 3 60.02 -16.00 -30.86
N GLY A 4 58.78 -16.26 -30.44
CA GLY A 4 58.36 -16.26 -29.04
C GLY A 4 58.02 -14.85 -28.60
N SER A 5 56.72 -14.47 -28.59
CA SER A 5 56.10 -13.34 -27.85
C SER A 5 54.70 -13.03 -28.40
N SER A 6 53.64 -13.55 -27.79
CA SER A 6 52.29 -12.99 -27.94
C SER A 6 52.20 -11.75 -27.04
N PRO A 7 51.75 -10.58 -27.52
CA PRO A 7 51.53 -9.44 -26.63
C PRO A 7 50.34 -9.74 -25.71
N ILE A 8 50.63 -9.80 -24.41
CA ILE A 8 49.63 -9.79 -23.35
C ILE A 8 48.83 -8.49 -23.51
N LEU A 9 47.56 -8.62 -23.90
CA LEU A 9 46.61 -7.51 -23.82
C LEU A 9 46.37 -7.24 -22.33
N GLU A 10 47.09 -6.25 -21.82
CA GLU A 10 46.91 -5.69 -20.49
C GLU A 10 45.45 -5.22 -20.35
N SER A 11 44.66 -6.01 -19.62
CA SER A 11 43.28 -5.68 -19.30
C SER A 11 43.27 -4.48 -18.34
N ALA A 12 43.15 -3.28 -18.90
CA ALA A 12 42.92 -2.09 -18.10
C ALA A 12 41.64 -2.28 -17.26
N PRO A 13 41.66 -1.99 -15.95
CA PRO A 13 40.45 -2.10 -15.14
C PRO A 13 39.44 -1.08 -15.64
N VAL A 14 38.30 -1.56 -16.11
CA VAL A 14 37.11 -0.74 -16.37
C VAL A 14 36.72 -0.13 -15.02
N LYS A 15 37.21 1.08 -14.76
CA LYS A 15 36.68 1.93 -13.70
C LYS A 15 35.22 2.17 -14.07
N SER A 16 34.33 1.43 -13.42
CA SER A 16 32.90 1.69 -13.42
C SER A 16 32.72 3.12 -12.98
N ALA A 17 32.58 4.02 -13.95
CA ALA A 17 32.21 5.40 -13.72
C ALA A 17 30.78 5.35 -13.19
N VAL A 18 30.66 5.29 -11.87
CA VAL A 18 29.43 5.61 -11.17
C VAL A 18 29.16 7.07 -11.50
N PHE A 19 28.31 7.29 -12.51
CA PHE A 19 27.83 8.61 -12.87
C PHE A 19 26.90 9.06 -11.75
N GLU A 20 27.47 9.72 -10.76
CA GLU A 20 26.73 10.36 -9.69
C GLU A 20 26.08 11.62 -10.27
N SER A 21 24.79 11.52 -10.54
CA SER A 21 23.97 12.60 -11.11
C SER A 21 24.08 13.88 -10.27
N GLN A 22 24.76 14.90 -10.82
CA GLN A 22 24.91 16.26 -10.27
C GLN A 22 23.63 17.11 -10.43
N LEU A 23 22.44 16.50 -10.31
CA LEU A 23 21.18 17.24 -10.25
C LEU A 23 20.86 17.49 -8.78
N GLY A 24 21.01 18.75 -8.36
CA GLY A 24 20.76 19.22 -6.99
C GLY A 24 19.45 18.70 -6.41
N ALA A 25 19.45 18.48 -5.09
CA ALA A 25 18.35 17.87 -4.36
C ALA A 25 16.98 18.43 -4.81
N ALA A 26 16.13 17.54 -5.31
CA ALA A 26 14.77 17.90 -5.72
C ALA A 26 14.06 18.65 -4.58
N PRO A 27 13.32 19.74 -4.87
CA PRO A 27 12.68 20.55 -3.85
C PRO A 27 11.82 19.66 -2.93
N GLN A 28 11.94 19.85 -1.61
CA GLN A 28 11.39 18.99 -0.55
C GLN A 28 9.90 18.61 -0.75
N ARG A 29 9.12 19.49 -1.38
CA ARG A 29 7.70 19.29 -1.72
C ARG A 29 7.47 18.24 -2.82
N ARG A 30 8.39 18.07 -3.78
CA ARG A 30 8.33 17.01 -4.81
C ARG A 30 8.70 15.64 -4.22
N ARG A 31 9.64 15.60 -3.26
CA ARG A 31 10.00 14.36 -2.55
C ARG A 31 8.83 13.83 -1.72
N HIS A 32 8.21 14.66 -0.88
CA HIS A 32 7.04 14.23 -0.10
C HIS A 32 5.87 13.71 -0.94
N ARG A 33 5.65 14.27 -2.13
CA ARG A 33 4.61 13.77 -3.05
C ARG A 33 4.99 12.42 -3.65
N ALA A 34 6.24 12.23 -4.03
CA ALA A 34 6.74 10.95 -4.53
C ALA A 34 6.65 9.86 -3.45
N ASP A 35 7.07 10.18 -2.22
CA ASP A 35 7.04 9.25 -1.09
C ASP A 35 5.60 8.82 -0.73
N GLN A 36 4.63 9.74 -0.80
CA GLN A 36 3.21 9.44 -0.58
C GLN A 36 2.61 8.56 -1.70
N ILE A 37 3.02 8.80 -2.96
CA ILE A 37 2.58 7.99 -4.10
C ILE A 37 3.15 6.57 -3.99
N GLU A 38 4.44 6.45 -3.66
CA GLU A 38 5.12 5.17 -3.46
C GLU A 38 4.43 4.39 -2.33
N ALA A 39 4.21 5.02 -1.16
CA ALA A 39 3.55 4.38 -0.04
C ALA A 39 2.12 3.89 -0.38
N ALA A 40 1.33 4.72 -1.06
CA ALA A 40 -0.01 4.33 -1.50
C ALA A 40 0.04 3.15 -2.49
N TYR A 41 0.99 3.18 -3.42
CA TYR A 41 1.21 2.11 -4.39
C TYR A 41 1.61 0.79 -3.70
N GLU A 42 2.50 0.84 -2.71
CA GLU A 42 2.92 -0.36 -1.99
C GLU A 42 1.76 -1.03 -1.24
N ILE A 43 0.91 -0.24 -0.58
CA ILE A 43 -0.26 -0.77 0.14
C ILE A 43 -1.22 -1.44 -0.84
N GLN A 44 -1.51 -0.79 -1.97
CA GLN A 44 -2.39 -1.33 -3.00
C GLN A 44 -1.81 -2.61 -3.62
N ARG A 45 -0.52 -2.59 -4.00
CA ARG A 45 0.19 -3.74 -4.57
C ARG A 45 0.16 -4.94 -3.62
N ASN A 46 0.46 -4.72 -2.34
CA ASN A 46 0.53 -5.80 -1.36
C ASN A 46 -0.85 -6.45 -1.15
N ALA A 47 -1.91 -5.66 -1.12
CA ALA A 47 -3.27 -6.18 -1.03
C ALA A 47 -3.73 -6.88 -2.30
N ALA A 48 -3.37 -6.36 -3.47
CA ALA A 48 -3.62 -7.01 -4.76
C ALA A 48 -2.95 -8.38 -4.83
N ILE A 49 -1.67 -8.48 -4.43
CA ILE A 49 -0.93 -9.76 -4.38
C ILE A 49 -1.61 -10.72 -3.41
N ARG A 50 -1.98 -10.26 -2.20
CA ARG A 50 -2.66 -11.09 -1.21
C ARG A 50 -4.01 -11.62 -1.74
N GLY A 51 -4.79 -10.75 -2.38
CA GLY A 51 -6.05 -11.11 -3.01
C GLY A 51 -5.87 -12.12 -4.14
N ALA A 52 -4.88 -11.88 -5.01
CA ALA A 52 -4.54 -12.80 -6.10
C ALA A 52 -4.24 -14.20 -5.55
N VAL A 53 -3.32 -14.32 -4.59
CA VAL A 53 -2.94 -15.61 -3.97
C VAL A 53 -4.15 -16.31 -3.35
N ALA A 54 -4.97 -15.59 -2.57
CA ALA A 54 -6.13 -16.17 -1.90
C ALA A 54 -7.14 -16.73 -2.91
N TYR A 55 -7.44 -15.98 -3.97
CA TYR A 55 -8.37 -16.43 -5.00
C TYR A 55 -7.77 -17.46 -5.95
N THR A 56 -6.45 -17.48 -6.19
CA THR A 56 -5.80 -18.58 -6.92
C THR A 56 -5.99 -19.89 -6.17
N ILE A 57 -5.80 -19.91 -4.85
CA ILE A 57 -6.03 -21.10 -4.02
C ILE A 57 -7.50 -21.52 -4.10
N LEU A 58 -8.43 -20.56 -4.03
CA LEU A 58 -9.87 -20.83 -4.19
C LEU A 58 -10.21 -21.40 -5.58
N GLY A 59 -9.65 -20.83 -6.65
CA GLY A 59 -9.86 -21.30 -8.02
C GLY A 59 -9.24 -22.67 -8.26
N ALA A 60 -8.06 -22.94 -7.71
CA ALA A 60 -7.38 -24.23 -7.80
C ALA A 60 -8.16 -25.32 -7.06
N THR A 61 -8.63 -25.03 -5.84
CA THR A 61 -9.46 -25.96 -5.06
C THR A 61 -10.80 -26.23 -5.75
N ALA A 62 -11.48 -25.19 -6.26
CA ALA A 62 -12.73 -25.34 -7.01
C ALA A 62 -12.54 -26.15 -8.30
N THR A 63 -11.46 -25.91 -9.04
CA THR A 63 -11.12 -26.64 -10.27
C THR A 63 -10.80 -28.10 -9.98
N THR A 64 -10.06 -28.37 -8.89
CA THR A 64 -9.73 -29.74 -8.44
C THR A 64 -10.97 -30.48 -7.99
N ALA A 65 -11.83 -29.87 -7.17
CA ALA A 65 -13.10 -30.45 -6.76
C ALA A 65 -13.98 -30.78 -7.98
N SER A 66 -14.09 -29.84 -8.92
CA SER A 66 -14.84 -30.04 -10.18
C SER A 66 -14.29 -31.20 -11.02
N HIS A 67 -12.97 -31.40 -11.01
CA HIS A 67 -12.33 -32.51 -11.71
C HIS A 67 -12.73 -33.88 -11.17
N HIS A 68 -12.96 -34.00 -9.85
CA HIS A 68 -13.35 -35.25 -9.21
C HIS A 68 -14.87 -35.47 -9.17
N LEU A 69 -15.67 -34.40 -9.08
CA LEU A 69 -17.13 -34.48 -8.99
C LEU A 69 -17.82 -34.68 -10.34
N PHE A 70 -17.30 -34.06 -11.41
CA PHE A 70 -17.99 -34.02 -12.70
C PHE A 70 -17.19 -34.73 -13.80
N PRO A 71 -17.67 -35.88 -14.31
CA PRO A 71 -16.96 -36.64 -15.35
C PRO A 71 -16.80 -35.85 -16.66
N LYS A 72 -17.75 -34.95 -16.98
CA LYS A 72 -17.64 -34.04 -18.14
C LYS A 72 -16.55 -32.98 -17.99
N PHE A 73 -16.24 -32.56 -16.75
CA PHE A 73 -15.16 -31.60 -16.47
C PHE A 73 -13.80 -32.32 -16.40
N LYS A 74 -13.80 -33.59 -15.99
CA LYS A 74 -12.62 -34.45 -16.02
C LYS A 74 -12.00 -34.54 -17.41
N SER A 75 -12.84 -34.75 -18.43
CA SER A 75 -12.44 -34.88 -19.84
C SER A 75 -12.05 -33.56 -20.53
N GLN A 76 -12.19 -32.41 -19.86
CA GLN A 76 -11.78 -31.12 -20.43
C GLN A 76 -10.25 -30.95 -20.44
N THR A 77 -9.77 -30.11 -21.36
CA THR A 77 -8.34 -29.83 -21.54
C THR A 77 -7.71 -29.21 -20.29
N LEU A 78 -6.41 -29.46 -20.11
CA LEU A 78 -5.63 -28.82 -19.04
C LEU A 78 -5.57 -27.29 -19.22
N ALA A 79 -5.54 -26.83 -20.47
CA ALA A 79 -5.56 -25.40 -20.80
C ALA A 79 -6.83 -24.71 -20.26
N LEU A 80 -8.01 -25.33 -20.38
CA LEU A 80 -9.26 -24.76 -19.86
C LEU A 80 -9.20 -24.60 -18.34
N LYS A 81 -8.64 -25.59 -17.63
CA LYS A 81 -8.52 -25.56 -16.17
C LYS A 81 -7.56 -24.45 -15.73
N ALA A 82 -6.42 -24.31 -16.40
CA ALA A 82 -5.48 -23.23 -16.15
C ALA A 82 -6.11 -21.85 -16.41
N PHE A 83 -6.90 -21.72 -17.49
CA PHE A 83 -7.64 -20.50 -17.80
C PHE A 83 -8.66 -20.12 -16.72
N ILE A 84 -9.37 -21.10 -16.16
CA ILE A 84 -10.29 -20.84 -15.04
C ILE A 84 -9.51 -20.32 -13.82
N ILE A 85 -8.40 -20.97 -13.46
CA ILE A 85 -7.56 -20.56 -12.32
C ILE A 85 -6.98 -19.16 -12.53
N SER A 86 -6.56 -18.80 -13.75
CA SER A 86 -6.07 -17.46 -14.04
C SER A 86 -7.18 -16.40 -13.92
N GLY A 87 -8.42 -16.72 -14.33
CA GLY A 87 -9.59 -15.88 -14.11
C GLY A 87 -9.83 -15.57 -12.63
N PHE A 88 -9.78 -16.58 -11.76
CA PHE A 88 -9.86 -16.39 -10.31
C PHE A 88 -8.71 -15.51 -9.78
N THR A 89 -7.49 -15.73 -10.29
CA THR A 89 -6.29 -14.98 -9.86
C THR A 89 -6.41 -13.49 -10.20
N ILE A 90 -6.81 -13.17 -11.43
CA ILE A 90 -7.03 -11.79 -11.89
C ILE A 90 -8.14 -11.13 -11.09
N PHE A 91 -9.25 -11.85 -10.85
CA PHE A 91 -10.35 -11.35 -10.04
C PHE A 91 -9.88 -11.01 -8.61
N GLY A 92 -9.14 -11.91 -7.95
CA GLY A 92 -8.60 -11.66 -6.62
C GLY A 92 -7.60 -10.51 -6.58
N PHE A 93 -6.81 -10.34 -7.63
CA PHE A 93 -5.88 -9.21 -7.75
C PHE A 93 -6.63 -7.87 -7.75
N VAL A 94 -7.66 -7.75 -8.60
CA VAL A 94 -8.46 -6.52 -8.74
C VAL A 94 -9.23 -6.22 -7.45
N VAL A 95 -9.95 -7.22 -6.91
CA VAL A 95 -10.72 -7.03 -5.66
C VAL A 95 -9.79 -6.71 -4.48
N GLY A 96 -8.62 -7.35 -4.41
CA GLY A 96 -7.61 -7.05 -3.40
C GLY A 96 -7.10 -5.61 -3.47
N ALA A 97 -6.89 -5.08 -4.68
CA ALA A 97 -6.50 -3.69 -4.90
C ALA A 97 -7.63 -2.72 -4.49
N ASP A 98 -8.86 -2.97 -4.95
CA ASP A 98 -10.01 -2.09 -4.73
C ASP A 98 -10.42 -2.02 -3.25
N THR A 99 -10.33 -3.13 -2.53
CA THR A 99 -10.68 -3.17 -1.09
C THR A 99 -9.79 -2.28 -0.24
N VAL A 100 -8.51 -2.09 -0.60
CA VAL A 100 -7.63 -1.15 0.11
C VAL A 100 -8.02 0.29 -0.14
N LEU A 101 -8.31 0.65 -1.39
CA LEU A 101 -8.73 2.02 -1.71
C LEU A 101 -10.01 2.38 -0.96
N LEU A 102 -11.01 1.50 -1.02
CA LEU A 102 -12.28 1.67 -0.31
C LEU A 102 -12.10 1.71 1.21
N ASN A 103 -11.25 0.86 1.78
CA ASN A 103 -10.97 0.89 3.22
C ASN A 103 -10.23 2.15 3.64
N HIS A 104 -9.33 2.69 2.82
CA HIS A 104 -8.60 3.91 3.16
C HIS A 104 -9.58 5.10 3.23
N GLU A 105 -10.40 5.28 2.20
CA GLU A 105 -11.45 6.31 2.16
C GLU A 105 -12.53 6.11 3.23
N GLY A 106 -12.86 4.85 3.54
CA GLY A 106 -13.81 4.49 4.58
C GLY A 106 -13.28 4.80 5.98
N ARG A 107 -12.00 4.47 6.25
CA ARG A 107 -11.34 4.79 7.52
C ARG A 107 -11.29 6.28 7.75
N GLU A 108 -10.81 7.07 6.78
CA GLU A 108 -10.70 8.52 6.94
C GLU A 108 -12.06 9.16 7.25
N ARG A 109 -13.10 8.75 6.53
CA ARG A 109 -14.48 9.21 6.81
C ARG A 109 -14.96 8.80 8.20
N SER A 110 -14.76 7.54 8.58
CA SER A 110 -15.22 7.04 9.89
C SER A 110 -14.50 7.71 11.07
N GLU A 111 -13.20 7.95 10.94
CA GLU A 111 -12.40 8.63 11.96
C GLU A 111 -12.83 10.09 12.08
N GLU A 112 -13.05 10.78 10.96
CA GLU A 112 -13.55 12.16 10.97
C GLU A 112 -14.95 12.25 11.58
N ASP A 113 -15.84 11.33 11.25
CA ASP A 113 -17.21 11.27 11.78
C ASP A 113 -17.23 10.95 13.29
N LEU A 114 -16.35 10.06 13.76
CA LEU A 114 -16.19 9.79 15.19
C LEU A 114 -15.73 11.03 15.94
N ILE A 115 -14.73 11.74 15.40
CA ILE A 115 -14.22 12.99 16.00
C ILE A 115 -15.30 14.07 16.00
N ARG A 116 -16.03 14.25 14.88
CA ARG A 116 -17.18 15.15 14.80
C ARG A 116 -18.27 14.76 15.81
N GLY A 117 -18.51 13.46 16.01
CA GLY A 117 -19.48 12.94 16.97
C GLY A 117 -19.09 13.19 18.43
N VAL A 118 -17.80 13.10 18.77
CA VAL A 118 -17.28 13.50 20.10
C VAL A 118 -17.40 15.01 20.29
N ALA A 119 -16.97 15.80 19.30
CA ALA A 119 -17.05 17.26 19.33
C ALA A 119 -18.49 17.75 19.54
N ARG A 120 -19.46 17.21 18.78
CA ARG A 120 -20.88 17.54 18.92
C ARG A 120 -21.40 17.24 20.32
N ARG A 121 -21.03 16.10 20.90
CA ARG A 121 -21.45 15.73 22.28
C ARG A 121 -20.85 16.66 23.33
N GLU A 122 -19.59 17.04 23.20
CA GLU A 122 -18.94 17.95 24.16
C GLU A 122 -19.41 19.40 24.03
N LEU A 123 -19.65 19.87 22.81
CA LEU A 123 -20.19 21.20 22.57
C LEU A 123 -21.65 21.30 23.06
N ALA A 124 -22.46 20.26 22.82
CA ALA A 124 -23.82 20.18 23.33
C ALA A 124 -23.87 20.21 24.87
N LYS A 125 -22.94 19.51 25.55
CA LYS A 125 -22.81 19.58 27.02
C LYS A 125 -22.50 20.99 27.53
N LYS A 126 -21.87 21.83 26.71
CA LYS A 126 -21.54 23.23 27.01
C LYS A 126 -22.64 24.20 26.56
N GLY A 127 -23.74 23.71 25.99
CA GLY A 127 -24.81 24.53 25.42
C GLY A 127 -24.42 25.27 24.13
N ILE A 128 -23.32 24.87 23.49
CA ILE A 128 -22.80 25.51 22.28
C ILE A 128 -23.35 24.77 21.05
N LEU A 129 -23.88 25.52 20.08
CA LEU A 129 -24.29 24.96 18.80
C LEU A 129 -23.06 24.43 18.04
N ALA A 130 -23.08 23.16 17.67
CA ALA A 130 -21.98 22.51 16.97
C ALA A 130 -21.93 22.90 15.49
N SER A 131 -21.50 24.14 15.20
CA SER A 131 -21.15 24.59 13.86
C SER A 131 -19.77 24.04 13.45
N GLU A 132 -19.47 23.99 12.15
CA GLU A 132 -18.14 23.57 11.67
C GLU A 132 -17.01 24.40 12.30
N THR A 133 -17.23 25.70 12.46
CA THR A 133 -16.26 26.61 13.11
C THR A 133 -16.02 26.25 14.58
N GLU A 134 -17.05 25.86 15.33
CA GLU A 134 -16.91 25.47 16.74
C GLU A 134 -16.30 24.08 16.89
N ILE A 135 -16.59 23.16 15.96
CA ILE A 135 -15.95 21.84 15.90
C ILE A 135 -14.45 22.01 15.62
N GLU A 136 -14.06 22.92 14.72
CA GLU A 136 -12.66 23.18 14.40
C GLU A 136 -11.91 23.79 15.59
N LYS A 137 -12.49 24.80 16.26
CA LYS A 137 -11.95 25.34 17.53
C LYS A 137 -11.87 24.29 18.63
N TRP A 138 -12.78 23.32 18.65
CA TRP A 138 -12.73 22.22 19.60
C TRP A 138 -11.58 21.25 19.28
N LYS A 139 -11.36 20.91 18.00
CA LYS A 139 -10.24 20.08 17.54
C LYS A 139 -8.90 20.71 17.90
N GLU A 140 -8.74 22.01 17.67
CA GLU A 140 -7.52 22.76 17.98
C GLU A 140 -7.21 22.75 19.49
N ARG A 141 -8.19 23.15 20.32
CA ARG A 141 -8.04 23.11 21.79
C ARG A 141 -7.75 21.72 22.33
N THR A 142 -8.32 20.69 21.72
CA THR A 142 -8.08 19.29 22.12
C THR A 142 -6.65 18.86 21.77
N ARG A 143 -6.14 19.25 20.59
CA ARG A 143 -4.76 18.98 20.19
C ARG A 143 -3.75 19.66 21.13
N GLU A 144 -3.97 20.94 21.45
CA GLU A 144 -3.12 21.69 22.38
C GLU A 144 -3.08 21.03 23.76
N ARG A 145 -4.24 20.62 24.29
CA ARG A 145 -4.31 19.90 25.56
C ARG A 145 -3.49 18.61 25.56
N LEU A 146 -3.63 17.80 24.50
CA LEU A 146 -2.89 16.54 24.39
C LEU A 146 -1.37 16.76 24.30
N MET A 147 -0.92 17.80 23.59
CA MET A 147 0.50 18.16 23.51
C MET A 147 1.06 18.63 24.87
N LEU A 148 0.27 19.39 25.63
CA LEU A 148 0.65 19.82 26.98
C LEU A 148 0.71 18.64 27.96
N GLU A 149 -0.25 17.71 27.88
CA GLU A 149 -0.24 16.49 28.70
C GLU A 149 0.95 15.57 28.38
N GLN A 150 1.36 15.50 27.11
CA GLN A 150 2.55 14.74 26.70
C GLN A 150 3.84 15.38 27.25
N SER A 151 4.01 16.69 27.09
CA SER A 151 5.20 17.39 27.60
C SER A 151 5.31 17.37 29.14
N GLN A 152 4.19 17.35 29.87
CA GLN A 152 4.22 17.15 31.33
C GLN A 152 4.59 15.74 31.75
N LYS A 153 4.18 14.72 30.99
CA LYS A 153 4.55 13.32 31.26
C LYS A 153 6.03 13.05 30.98
N ASP A 154 6.56 13.61 29.89
CA ASP A 154 7.97 13.44 29.51
C ASP A 154 8.93 14.24 30.40
N GLY A 155 8.46 15.30 31.06
CA GLY A 155 9.23 16.06 32.06
C GLY A 155 9.15 15.53 33.50
N SER A 156 8.30 14.53 33.77
CA SER A 156 8.18 13.86 35.09
C SER A 156 8.81 12.45 35.11
N ALA A 157 9.49 12.04 34.05
CA ALA A 157 10.27 10.81 33.94
C ALA A 157 11.77 11.12 34.02
#